data_AF-A0A965VZD5-F1
#
_entry.id   AF-A0A965VZD5-F1
#
_cell.length_a   1.000
_cell.length_b   1.000
_cell.length_c   1.000
_cell.angle_alpha   90.00
_cell.angle_beta   90.00
_cell.angle_gamma   90.00
#
_symmetry.space_group_name_H-M   'P 1'
#
loop_
_entity.id
_entity.type
_entity.pdbx_description
1 polymer ?
#
loop_
_entity_poly.entity_id
_entity_poly.type
_entity_poly.pdbx_seq_one_letter_code
_entity_poly.pdbx_strand_id
1 'polypeptide(L)'
;QQSSGTATAASSPINVADTLIIDAGTFDMVGADLYVEGNFVNNSSIVNNTQVFMSGTGAQSIEGTSPTTFEILLITGASGTTTINQDINVNQILYVEGTKTLNGGNNEIKLIGSGTPFFLEGTFNPGTGTVNYTSTDPTDILPITYYNLKSEGATTKPLMGNTVVSNQLNLNGTDLDVSTYKLTIAGSGSTSPMVSNGGMLNVQTGELELTNTVGLTFPASFFNGSVNNLTLTGAGGLTVSSDFTITGELKLTGGTLALGTTDLTIESDAVISRTSGLINTGTGGLIYKAAGLNTANLSSTTIDHIELNRAGGTIALTGNLAVTNGFTLTDGTFDIAANTLSFNGTITHNAGAIDADAGTVNFNNVSPYTISNGLFAGAIYGLGANGSELTLSNPTTVSNLLTMGGSNINTSDANVLEIGTSKTNPGSISWTTGTIVGPLKRWFGTAA
;
A
#
# COMPACT_ATOMS: atom_id res chain seq x y z
N GLN A 1 10.86 -8.33 50.63
CA GLN A 1 10.82 -6.87 50.46
C GLN A 1 12.21 -6.32 50.75
N GLN A 2 12.78 -5.55 49.82
CA GLN A 2 14.02 -4.79 50.01
C GLN A 2 13.66 -3.31 50.12
N SER A 3 14.02 -2.66 51.22
CA SER A 3 13.59 -1.28 51.53
C SER A 3 14.75 -0.28 51.67
N SER A 4 16.02 -0.72 51.70
CA SER A 4 17.20 0.17 51.66
C SER A 4 18.50 -0.64 51.49
N GLY A 5 19.55 -0.01 50.97
CA GLY A 5 20.89 -0.64 50.83
C GLY A 5 20.98 -1.68 49.71
N THR A 6 22.09 -2.44 49.68
CA THR A 6 22.29 -3.52 48.71
C THR A 6 21.94 -4.86 49.33
N ALA A 7 20.98 -5.57 48.73
CA ALA A 7 20.73 -6.98 49.03
C ALA A 7 21.42 -7.83 47.95
N THR A 8 22.38 -8.64 48.38
CA THR A 8 23.17 -9.52 47.51
C THR A 8 22.70 -10.95 47.68
N ALA A 9 22.35 -11.61 46.57
CA ALA A 9 21.96 -13.01 46.58
C ALA A 9 23.15 -13.93 46.87
N ALA A 10 22.94 -14.95 47.70
CA ALA A 10 23.95 -15.96 48.00
C ALA A 10 23.94 -17.07 46.93
N SER A 11 24.47 -16.80 45.73
CA SER A 11 24.87 -17.76 44.68
C SER A 11 24.04 -19.06 44.54
N SER A 12 22.71 -18.99 44.53
CA SER A 12 21.79 -20.13 44.31
C SER A 12 20.51 -19.57 43.70
N PRO A 13 19.70 -20.38 42.99
CA PRO A 13 18.40 -19.94 42.50
C PRO A 13 17.59 -19.28 43.63
N ILE A 14 17.09 -18.08 43.37
CA ILE A 14 16.28 -17.29 44.30
C ILE A 14 14.82 -17.64 44.04
N ASN A 15 14.14 -18.21 45.03
CA ASN A 15 12.73 -18.57 44.90
C ASN A 15 11.87 -17.65 45.75
N VAL A 16 10.92 -16.96 45.13
CA VAL A 16 9.95 -16.09 45.78
C VAL A 16 8.56 -16.65 45.55
N ALA A 17 8.01 -17.32 46.57
CA ALA A 17 6.69 -17.97 46.50
C ALA A 17 5.49 -17.00 46.46
N ASP A 18 5.74 -15.70 46.62
CA ASP A 18 4.72 -14.64 46.59
C ASP A 18 5.33 -13.42 45.88
N THR A 19 5.01 -12.21 46.33
CA THR A 19 5.40 -10.97 45.68
C THR A 19 6.82 -10.57 46.06
N LEU A 20 7.67 -10.35 45.06
CA LEU A 20 8.95 -9.68 45.23
C LEU A 20 8.75 -8.17 45.13
N ILE A 21 9.08 -7.44 46.20
CA ILE A 21 9.06 -5.97 46.24
C ILE A 21 10.48 -5.46 46.46
N ILE A 22 11.00 -4.70 45.49
CA ILE A 22 12.22 -3.91 45.58
C ILE A 22 11.79 -2.45 45.66
N ASP A 23 11.59 -1.96 46.88
CA ASP A 23 11.02 -0.63 47.11
C ASP A 23 12.09 0.48 47.01
N ALA A 24 13.29 0.20 47.51
CA ALA A 24 14.46 1.08 47.40
C ALA A 24 15.77 0.28 47.52
N GLY A 25 16.87 0.87 47.05
CA GLY A 25 18.21 0.26 47.07
C GLY A 25 18.49 -0.61 45.84
N THR A 26 19.48 -1.50 45.95
CA THR A 26 19.92 -2.37 44.85
C THR A 26 19.70 -3.84 45.22
N PHE A 27 19.02 -4.59 44.36
CA PHE A 27 18.96 -6.04 44.43
C PHE A 27 19.99 -6.63 43.45
N ASP A 28 21.08 -7.16 43.98
CA ASP A 28 22.16 -7.78 43.21
C ASP A 28 21.97 -9.30 43.21
N MET A 29 21.63 -9.85 42.04
CA MET A 29 21.39 -11.28 41.89
C MET A 29 22.69 -12.10 41.77
N VAL A 30 23.85 -11.46 41.58
CA VAL A 30 25.15 -12.13 41.42
C VAL A 30 25.12 -13.27 40.39
N GLY A 31 24.34 -13.09 39.32
CA GLY A 31 24.13 -14.09 38.27
C GLY A 31 23.28 -15.30 38.64
N ALA A 32 22.58 -15.27 39.79
CA ALA A 32 21.60 -16.30 40.13
C ALA A 32 20.32 -16.15 39.29
N ASP A 33 19.65 -17.27 39.02
CA ASP A 33 18.30 -17.27 38.45
C ASP A 33 17.27 -16.85 39.52
N LEU A 34 16.24 -16.09 39.14
CA LEU A 34 15.15 -15.65 40.03
C LEU A 34 13.81 -16.24 39.59
N TYR A 35 13.14 -16.96 40.48
CA TYR A 35 11.82 -17.53 40.29
C TYR A 35 10.82 -16.77 41.15
N VAL A 36 9.79 -16.20 40.53
CA VAL A 36 8.73 -15.42 41.18
C VAL A 36 7.39 -16.08 40.90
N GLU A 37 6.71 -16.54 41.95
CA GLU A 37 5.38 -17.16 41.87
C GLU A 37 4.24 -16.15 42.07
N GLY A 38 4.52 -14.98 42.67
CA GLY A 38 3.58 -13.85 42.80
C GLY A 38 3.88 -12.68 41.85
N ASN A 39 3.69 -11.45 42.31
CA ASN A 39 4.00 -10.25 41.52
C ASN A 39 5.48 -9.87 41.64
N PHE A 40 6.00 -9.17 40.63
CA PHE A 40 7.33 -8.57 40.65
C PHE A 40 7.20 -7.05 40.62
N VAL A 41 7.49 -6.39 41.74
CA VAL A 41 7.40 -4.93 41.90
C VAL A 41 8.81 -4.38 42.07
N ASN A 42 9.29 -3.64 41.07
CA ASN A 42 10.62 -3.01 41.07
C ASN A 42 10.52 -1.48 40.98
N ASN A 43 10.59 -0.82 42.14
CA ASN A 43 10.63 0.64 42.25
C ASN A 43 12.08 1.19 42.26
N SER A 44 13.09 0.32 42.11
CA SER A 44 14.50 0.69 42.26
C SER A 44 15.41 -0.10 41.30
N SER A 45 16.59 -0.53 41.75
CA SER A 45 17.62 -1.13 40.90
C SER A 45 17.72 -2.64 41.09
N ILE A 46 17.75 -3.37 39.99
CA ILE A 46 18.13 -4.78 39.91
C ILE A 46 19.37 -4.90 39.02
N VAL A 47 20.40 -5.60 39.50
CA VAL A 47 21.68 -5.73 38.78
C VAL A 47 22.14 -7.18 38.75
N ASN A 48 22.99 -7.49 37.76
CA ASN A 48 23.56 -8.83 37.54
C ASN A 48 22.50 -9.94 37.51
N ASN A 49 21.31 -9.65 36.97
CA ASN A 49 20.31 -10.68 36.72
C ASN A 49 20.70 -11.47 35.46
N THR A 50 20.47 -12.78 35.46
CA THR A 50 20.69 -13.66 34.30
C THR A 50 19.36 -14.05 33.69
N GLN A 51 18.52 -14.70 34.50
CA GLN A 51 17.21 -15.19 34.11
C GLN A 51 16.21 -14.86 35.21
N VAL A 52 15.07 -14.30 34.81
CA VAL A 52 13.92 -14.08 35.69
C VAL A 52 12.75 -14.90 35.16
N PHE A 53 12.22 -15.77 36.01
CA PHE A 53 11.09 -16.64 35.75
C PHE A 53 9.86 -16.11 36.47
N MET A 54 8.83 -15.74 35.72
CA MET A 54 7.49 -15.53 36.25
C MET A 54 6.77 -16.88 36.20
N SER A 55 6.87 -17.65 37.29
CA SER A 55 6.55 -19.09 37.35
C SER A 55 5.23 -19.43 38.08
N GLY A 56 4.49 -18.41 38.51
CA GLY A 56 3.33 -18.55 39.38
C GLY A 56 2.13 -19.20 38.72
N THR A 57 1.26 -19.87 39.46
CA THR A 57 0.04 -20.48 38.89
C THR A 57 -1.16 -19.52 38.79
N GLY A 58 -1.05 -18.33 39.39
CA GLY A 58 -2.08 -17.30 39.38
C GLY A 58 -1.83 -16.20 38.33
N ALA A 59 -2.63 -15.14 38.42
CA ALA A 59 -2.30 -13.89 37.74
C ALA A 59 -1.06 -13.27 38.40
N GLN A 60 -0.11 -12.85 37.57
CA GLN A 60 1.10 -12.16 37.98
C GLN A 60 1.18 -10.79 37.30
N SER A 61 1.94 -9.88 37.89
CA SER A 61 2.28 -8.61 37.26
C SER A 61 3.76 -8.28 37.41
N ILE A 62 4.28 -7.55 36.43
CA ILE A 62 5.57 -6.85 36.49
C ILE A 62 5.23 -5.36 36.60
N GLU A 63 5.59 -4.75 37.72
CA GLU A 63 5.20 -3.39 38.10
C GLU A 63 6.37 -2.61 38.69
N GLY A 64 6.15 -1.31 38.88
CA GLY A 64 7.13 -0.41 39.47
C GLY A 64 7.05 1.01 38.89
N THR A 65 8.04 1.84 39.22
CA THR A 65 8.04 3.29 38.92
C THR A 65 8.95 3.69 37.76
N SER A 66 9.77 2.77 37.25
CA SER A 66 10.76 3.02 36.20
C SER A 66 10.93 1.77 35.33
N PRO A 67 11.40 1.90 34.08
CA PRO A 67 11.64 0.75 33.23
C PRO A 67 12.54 -0.29 33.88
N THR A 68 12.12 -1.55 33.91
CA THR A 68 12.93 -2.66 34.45
C THR A 68 13.66 -3.39 33.34
N THR A 69 14.96 -3.64 33.54
CA THR A 69 15.79 -4.37 32.58
C THR A 69 16.01 -5.81 33.03
N PHE A 70 15.71 -6.74 32.13
CA PHE A 70 15.98 -8.17 32.25
C PHE A 70 17.03 -8.58 31.22
N GLU A 71 17.97 -9.44 31.60
CA GLU A 71 18.81 -10.13 30.62
C GLU A 71 17.97 -11.15 29.83
N ILE A 72 17.36 -12.09 30.53
CA ILE A 72 16.38 -13.04 30.01
C ILE A 72 15.15 -13.01 30.91
N LEU A 73 13.96 -12.88 30.29
CA LEU A 73 12.67 -12.95 30.97
C LEU A 73 11.90 -14.17 30.44
N LEU A 74 11.55 -15.09 31.33
CA LEU A 74 10.79 -16.29 31.03
C LEU A 74 9.44 -16.26 31.74
N ILE A 75 8.36 -16.38 30.98
CA ILE A 75 7.00 -16.53 31.50
C ILE A 75 6.65 -18.01 31.41
N THR A 76 6.73 -18.73 32.52
CA THR A 76 6.72 -20.21 32.57
C THR A 76 5.87 -20.75 33.72
N GLY A 77 5.71 -22.07 33.82
CA GLY A 77 4.93 -22.73 34.88
C GLY A 77 3.49 -23.01 34.43
N ALA A 78 2.60 -23.32 35.38
CA ALA A 78 1.22 -23.69 35.07
C ALA A 78 0.39 -22.49 34.53
N SER A 79 -0.80 -22.73 33.99
CA SER A 79 -1.65 -21.71 33.37
C SER A 79 -1.78 -20.43 34.20
N GLY A 80 -1.61 -19.27 33.58
CA GLY A 80 -1.72 -17.97 34.25
C GLY A 80 -1.41 -16.83 33.29
N THR A 81 -1.77 -15.61 33.67
CA THR A 81 -1.46 -14.39 32.90
C THR A 81 -0.43 -13.56 33.66
N THR A 82 0.67 -13.21 33.00
CA THR A 82 1.57 -12.16 33.48
C THR A 82 1.28 -10.87 32.76
N THR A 83 0.96 -9.80 33.50
CA THR A 83 0.66 -8.47 32.93
C THR A 83 1.82 -7.51 33.13
N ILE A 84 2.20 -6.81 32.07
CA ILE A 84 3.22 -5.76 32.09
C ILE A 84 2.56 -4.42 32.43
N ASN A 85 2.75 -3.96 33.67
CA ASN A 85 2.19 -2.71 34.21
C ASN A 85 3.21 -1.56 34.27
N GLN A 86 4.38 -1.73 33.66
CA GLN A 86 5.41 -0.72 33.46
C GLN A 86 6.24 -1.06 32.22
N ASP A 87 7.05 -0.12 31.72
CA ASP A 87 7.99 -0.43 30.64
C ASP A 87 9.02 -1.48 31.08
N ILE A 88 9.41 -2.35 30.14
CA ILE A 88 10.47 -3.34 30.36
C ILE A 88 11.48 -3.33 29.22
N ASN A 89 12.74 -3.61 29.53
CA ASN A 89 13.79 -3.89 28.57
C ASN A 89 14.21 -5.35 28.71
N VAL A 90 14.36 -6.06 27.59
CA VAL A 90 14.86 -7.43 27.56
C VAL A 90 16.08 -7.48 26.67
N ASN A 91 17.25 -7.70 27.27
CA ASN A 91 18.54 -7.61 26.59
C ASN A 91 18.79 -8.79 25.65
N GLN A 92 18.25 -9.97 25.95
CA GLN A 92 18.47 -11.18 25.15
C GLN A 92 17.16 -11.83 24.71
N ILE A 93 16.46 -12.51 25.61
CA ILE A 93 15.30 -13.35 25.27
C ILE A 93 14.12 -13.06 26.19
N LEU A 94 12.96 -12.82 25.57
CA LEU A 94 11.64 -12.93 26.17
C LEU A 94 11.02 -14.26 25.71
N TYR A 95 10.79 -15.18 26.64
CA TYR A 95 10.17 -16.48 26.36
C TYR A 95 8.81 -16.58 27.05
N VAL A 96 7.80 -17.07 26.32
CA VAL A 96 6.47 -17.35 26.88
C VAL A 96 6.10 -18.81 26.58
N GLU A 97 6.03 -19.62 27.63
CA GLU A 97 5.73 -21.05 27.55
C GLU A 97 4.31 -21.33 27.07
N GLY A 98 4.10 -22.49 26.42
CA GLY A 98 2.83 -22.90 25.80
C GLY A 98 1.57 -22.77 26.66
N THR A 99 1.68 -22.87 27.99
CA THR A 99 0.52 -22.79 28.89
C THR A 99 0.25 -21.38 29.44
N LYS A 100 1.10 -20.41 29.11
CA LYS A 100 1.07 -19.06 29.68
C LYS A 100 0.49 -18.03 28.73
N THR A 101 0.00 -16.94 29.33
CA THR A 101 -0.36 -15.72 28.63
C THR A 101 0.52 -14.57 29.11
N LEU A 102 1.14 -13.85 28.18
CA LEU A 102 1.74 -12.54 28.45
C LEU A 102 0.77 -11.46 27.97
N ASN A 103 0.39 -10.54 28.87
CA ASN A 103 -0.37 -9.35 28.52
C ASN A 103 0.56 -8.13 28.55
N GLY A 104 0.76 -7.50 27.39
CA GLY A 104 1.61 -6.32 27.25
C GLY A 104 1.08 -5.05 27.93
N GLY A 105 -0.17 -5.06 28.39
CA GLY A 105 -0.76 -3.91 29.07
C GLY A 105 -0.79 -2.68 28.17
N ASN A 106 -0.38 -1.53 28.69
CA ASN A 106 -0.30 -0.26 27.96
C ASN A 106 1.14 0.30 27.87
N ASN A 107 2.14 -0.54 28.13
CA ASN A 107 3.54 -0.13 28.28
C ASN A 107 4.42 -0.58 27.11
N GLU A 108 5.68 -0.16 27.09
CA GLU A 108 6.68 -0.60 26.13
C GLU A 108 7.39 -1.89 26.59
N ILE A 109 7.38 -2.91 25.73
CA ILE A 109 8.26 -4.07 25.81
C ILE A 109 9.39 -3.84 24.80
N LYS A 110 10.56 -3.45 25.29
CA LYS A 110 11.75 -3.18 24.47
C LYS A 110 12.63 -4.42 24.37
N LEU A 111 12.81 -4.92 23.15
CA LEU A 111 13.59 -6.11 22.81
C LEU A 111 14.92 -5.68 22.17
N ILE A 112 16.03 -5.95 22.85
CA ILE A 112 17.36 -5.50 22.44
C ILE A 112 18.18 -6.64 21.82
N GLY A 113 17.83 -7.89 22.11
CA GLY A 113 18.54 -9.07 21.61
C GLY A 113 18.50 -9.22 20.09
N SER A 114 19.53 -9.85 19.53
CA SER A 114 19.64 -10.18 18.11
C SER A 114 19.00 -11.54 17.80
N GLY A 115 18.84 -11.87 16.50
CA GLY A 115 18.17 -13.11 16.09
C GLY A 115 16.69 -13.09 16.46
N THR A 116 16.23 -14.01 17.29
CA THR A 116 14.81 -14.13 17.70
C THR A 116 14.64 -13.79 19.20
N PRO A 117 14.62 -12.50 19.60
CA PRO A 117 14.58 -12.10 21.01
C PRO A 117 13.20 -12.28 21.67
N PHE A 118 12.17 -12.58 20.90
CA PHE A 118 10.85 -12.91 21.42
C PHE A 118 10.41 -14.28 20.91
N PHE A 119 10.34 -15.23 21.82
CA PHE A 119 9.91 -16.60 21.58
C PHE A 119 8.56 -16.84 22.27
N LEU A 120 7.59 -17.33 21.51
CA LEU A 120 6.21 -17.50 21.97
C LEU A 120 5.71 -18.90 21.61
N GLU A 121 5.51 -19.74 22.62
CA GLU A 121 4.72 -20.97 22.50
C GLU A 121 3.31 -20.78 23.05
N GLY A 122 3.16 -19.87 24.02
CA GLY A 122 1.88 -19.55 24.65
C GLY A 122 1.08 -18.48 23.91
N THR A 123 0.37 -17.65 24.66
CA THR A 123 -0.46 -16.56 24.13
C THR A 123 0.15 -15.20 24.44
N PHE A 124 0.15 -14.29 23.47
CA PHE A 124 0.44 -12.88 23.70
C PHE A 124 -0.81 -12.04 23.46
N ASN A 125 -1.23 -11.29 24.47
CA ASN A 125 -2.22 -10.22 24.34
C ASN A 125 -1.47 -8.88 24.30
N PRO A 126 -1.48 -8.15 23.17
CA PRO A 126 -0.70 -6.92 23.05
C PRO A 126 -1.24 -5.77 23.92
N GLY A 127 -2.47 -5.85 24.42
CA GLY A 127 -3.13 -4.73 25.10
C GLY A 127 -3.17 -3.49 24.20
N THR A 128 -2.77 -2.34 24.74
CA THR A 128 -2.57 -1.09 23.99
C THR A 128 -1.11 -0.62 23.99
N GLY A 129 -0.19 -1.50 24.39
CA GLY A 129 1.23 -1.20 24.53
C GLY A 129 2.00 -1.24 23.21
N THR A 130 3.32 -1.13 23.33
CA THR A 130 4.26 -1.15 22.20
C THR A 130 5.24 -2.29 22.37
N VAL A 131 5.44 -3.09 21.32
CA VAL A 131 6.62 -3.95 21.23
C VAL A 131 7.65 -3.23 20.38
N ASN A 132 8.83 -2.99 20.94
CA ASN A 132 9.89 -2.21 20.32
C ASN A 132 11.14 -3.07 20.10
N TYR A 133 11.47 -3.38 18.85
CA TYR A 133 12.68 -4.12 18.48
C TYR A 133 13.83 -3.14 18.19
N THR A 134 14.85 -3.10 19.05
CA THR A 134 15.90 -2.05 18.99
C THR A 134 17.31 -2.57 18.74
N SER A 135 17.50 -3.87 18.54
CA SER A 135 18.80 -4.46 18.21
C SER A 135 19.43 -3.75 17.00
N THR A 136 20.71 -3.44 17.09
CA THR A 136 21.52 -2.94 15.97
C THR A 136 22.01 -4.06 15.05
N ASP A 137 21.83 -5.32 15.43
CA ASP A 137 22.03 -6.49 14.59
C ASP A 137 20.69 -6.95 13.99
N PRO A 138 20.69 -7.79 12.93
CA PRO A 138 19.46 -8.37 12.39
C PRO A 138 18.61 -9.06 13.45
N THR A 139 17.29 -8.91 13.33
CA THR A 139 16.33 -9.43 14.29
C THR A 139 15.06 -9.85 13.59
N ASP A 140 14.56 -11.03 13.94
CA ASP A 140 13.33 -11.58 13.44
C ASP A 140 12.13 -10.95 14.15
N ILE A 141 11.15 -10.50 13.36
CA ILE A 141 9.85 -10.06 13.86
C ILE A 141 8.91 -11.26 13.88
N LEU A 142 8.39 -11.56 15.08
CA LEU A 142 7.53 -12.71 15.32
C LEU A 142 6.15 -12.52 14.68
N PRO A 143 5.52 -13.56 14.08
CA PRO A 143 4.28 -13.41 13.34
C PRO A 143 3.05 -13.43 14.27
N ILE A 144 2.84 -12.32 14.97
CA ILE A 144 1.75 -12.14 15.92
C ILE A 144 0.98 -10.86 15.63
N THR A 145 -0.05 -10.61 16.44
CA THR A 145 -0.72 -9.30 16.46
C THR A 145 -0.03 -8.38 17.45
N TYR A 146 0.44 -7.25 16.94
CA TYR A 146 0.92 -6.13 17.71
C TYR A 146 -0.18 -5.06 17.80
N TYR A 147 -0.24 -4.36 18.93
CA TYR A 147 -1.01 -3.12 19.00
C TYR A 147 -0.21 -2.00 18.34
N ASN A 148 0.92 -1.61 18.95
CA ASN A 148 1.98 -0.85 18.27
C ASN A 148 3.21 -1.74 18.05
N LEU A 149 3.76 -1.68 16.83
CA LEU A 149 5.05 -2.26 16.50
C LEU A 149 6.02 -1.11 16.21
N LYS A 150 7.08 -1.02 17.00
CA LYS A 150 8.20 -0.13 16.76
C LYS A 150 9.43 -0.95 16.41
N SER A 151 10.14 -0.50 15.39
CA SER A 151 11.40 -1.08 14.99
C SER A 151 12.43 0.04 14.92
N GLU A 152 13.62 -0.19 15.48
CA GLU A 152 14.73 0.74 15.50
C GLU A 152 16.05 0.04 15.15
N GLY A 153 17.07 0.84 14.78
CA GLY A 153 18.42 0.35 14.50
C GLY A 153 18.68 0.16 13.00
N ALA A 154 19.93 0.34 12.58
CA ALA A 154 20.35 0.45 11.18
C ALA A 154 20.40 -0.89 10.40
N THR A 155 19.52 -1.84 10.72
CA THR A 155 19.46 -3.16 10.08
C THR A 155 18.10 -3.44 9.48
N THR A 156 18.10 -4.37 8.52
CA THR A 156 16.89 -5.00 8.02
C THR A 156 16.41 -6.06 9.00
N LYS A 157 15.11 -6.06 9.29
CA LYS A 157 14.44 -7.01 10.17
C LYS A 157 13.35 -7.75 9.39
N PRO A 158 13.46 -9.06 9.16
CA PRO A 158 12.45 -9.80 8.42
C PRO A 158 11.25 -10.17 9.30
N LEU A 159 10.07 -10.21 8.70
CA LEU A 159 8.93 -10.93 9.26
C LEU A 159 9.16 -12.44 9.13
N MET A 160 8.80 -13.19 10.18
CA MET A 160 8.86 -14.66 10.16
C MET A 160 7.52 -15.33 9.80
N GLY A 161 6.52 -14.54 9.43
CA GLY A 161 5.19 -14.98 9.08
C GLY A 161 4.21 -13.82 8.97
N ASN A 162 2.93 -14.13 8.76
CA ASN A 162 1.89 -13.11 8.67
C ASN A 162 1.78 -12.33 9.98
N THR A 163 1.82 -11.01 9.89
CA THR A 163 1.89 -10.11 11.03
C THR A 163 0.79 -9.06 10.96
N VAL A 164 0.21 -8.69 12.09
CA VAL A 164 -0.82 -7.66 12.18
C VAL A 164 -0.36 -6.53 13.09
N VAL A 165 -0.51 -5.28 12.63
CA VAL A 165 -0.30 -4.08 13.43
C VAL A 165 -1.62 -3.33 13.53
N SER A 166 -2.22 -3.38 14.72
CA SER A 166 -3.59 -2.92 14.93
C SER A 166 -3.70 -1.40 15.04
N ASN A 167 -2.65 -0.71 15.50
CA ASN A 167 -2.67 0.72 15.77
C ASN A 167 -1.54 1.50 15.09
N GLN A 168 -0.27 1.24 15.40
CA GLN A 168 0.83 2.01 14.82
C GLN A 168 2.03 1.14 14.45
N LEU A 169 2.51 1.30 13.22
CA LEU A 169 3.81 0.84 12.76
C LEU A 169 4.78 2.03 12.74
N ASN A 170 5.88 1.93 13.49
CA ASN A 170 6.91 2.97 13.55
C ASN A 170 8.29 2.38 13.17
N LEU A 171 8.84 2.87 12.06
CA LEU A 171 10.15 2.46 11.54
C LEU A 171 11.16 3.60 11.73
N ASN A 172 12.02 3.49 12.74
CA ASN A 172 12.99 4.51 13.12
C ASN A 172 14.42 4.09 12.73
N GLY A 173 14.83 4.41 11.52
CA GLY A 173 16.16 4.10 10.99
C GLY A 173 16.40 2.63 10.65
N THR A 174 15.35 1.82 10.50
CA THR A 174 15.39 0.37 10.23
C THR A 174 14.56 0.02 9.00
N ASP A 175 14.97 -1.02 8.29
CA ASP A 175 14.14 -1.59 7.23
C ASP A 175 13.34 -2.78 7.76
N LEU A 176 12.02 -2.75 7.65
CA LEU A 176 11.17 -3.90 7.91
C LEU A 176 10.96 -4.67 6.60
N ASP A 177 11.43 -5.91 6.52
CA ASP A 177 11.26 -6.77 5.34
C ASP A 177 10.08 -7.71 5.53
N VAL A 178 9.03 -7.48 4.75
CA VAL A 178 7.82 -8.32 4.76
C VAL A 178 8.12 -9.74 4.24
N SER A 179 9.25 -9.95 3.56
CA SER A 179 9.59 -11.23 2.92
C SER A 179 8.43 -11.68 2.04
N THR A 180 8.11 -12.98 2.01
CA THR A 180 6.96 -13.52 1.25
C THR A 180 5.63 -13.49 2.03
N TYR A 181 5.57 -12.81 3.17
CA TYR A 181 4.43 -12.87 4.08
C TYR A 181 3.47 -11.70 3.86
N LYS A 182 2.37 -11.71 4.61
CA LYS A 182 1.42 -10.59 4.68
C LYS A 182 1.64 -9.75 5.93
N LEU A 183 1.79 -8.45 5.74
CA LEU A 183 1.69 -7.45 6.81
C LEU A 183 0.34 -6.75 6.72
N THR A 184 -0.50 -6.88 7.74
CA THR A 184 -1.78 -6.16 7.84
C THR A 184 -1.64 -4.95 8.77
N ILE A 185 -1.99 -3.74 8.30
CA ILE A 185 -2.02 -2.51 9.09
C ILE A 185 -3.48 -2.03 9.19
N ALA A 186 -4.01 -1.95 10.42
CA ALA A 186 -5.38 -1.49 10.66
C ALA A 186 -5.45 0.00 11.07
N GLY A 187 -4.45 0.52 11.76
CA GLY A 187 -4.41 1.94 12.14
C GLY A 187 -5.57 2.44 12.98
N SER A 188 -6.19 1.57 13.78
CA SER A 188 -7.53 1.78 14.34
C SER A 188 -7.66 2.80 15.49
N GLY A 189 -6.57 3.44 15.94
CA GLY A 189 -6.61 4.43 17.03
C GLY A 189 -5.54 5.54 16.98
N SER A 190 -4.71 5.60 15.93
CA SER A 190 -3.60 6.56 15.83
C SER A 190 -3.91 7.63 14.79
N THR A 191 -3.52 8.88 15.07
CA THR A 191 -3.53 9.97 14.08
C THR A 191 -2.40 9.84 13.05
N SER A 192 -1.42 8.98 13.32
CA SER A 192 -0.32 8.66 12.41
C SER A 192 0.01 7.16 12.52
N PRO A 193 -0.81 6.28 11.93
CA PRO A 193 -0.64 4.82 12.03
C PRO A 193 0.62 4.28 11.38
N MET A 194 1.24 5.06 10.49
CA MET A 194 2.47 4.73 9.81
C MET A 194 3.45 5.87 10.04
N VAL A 195 4.55 5.57 10.72
CA VAL A 195 5.61 6.54 11.01
C VAL A 195 6.91 5.97 10.47
N SER A 196 7.66 6.81 9.74
CA SER A 196 9.03 6.52 9.36
C SER A 196 9.91 7.70 9.72
N ASN A 197 11.04 7.41 10.37
CA ASN A 197 12.13 8.34 10.60
C ASN A 197 13.42 7.73 10.03
N GLY A 198 13.49 7.65 8.70
CA GLY A 198 14.62 7.07 7.97
C GLY A 198 14.60 5.54 7.83
N GLY A 199 13.57 4.87 8.35
CA GLY A 199 13.34 3.44 8.13
C GLY A 199 12.38 3.17 6.98
N MET A 200 12.55 2.07 6.25
CA MET A 200 11.69 1.74 5.11
C MET A 200 10.95 0.41 5.30
N LEU A 201 9.81 0.26 4.64
CA LEU A 201 9.10 -0.99 4.51
C LEU A 201 9.47 -1.62 3.16
N ASN A 202 10.02 -2.83 3.19
CA ASN A 202 10.28 -3.63 1.99
C ASN A 202 9.12 -4.62 1.79
N VAL A 203 8.38 -4.46 0.70
CA VAL A 203 7.26 -5.34 0.29
C VAL A 203 7.49 -5.91 -1.11
N GLN A 204 8.74 -6.04 -1.55
CA GLN A 204 9.06 -6.45 -2.92
C GLN A 204 8.67 -7.91 -3.25
N THR A 205 8.42 -8.75 -2.24
CA THR A 205 7.99 -10.15 -2.46
C THR A 205 6.69 -10.53 -1.73
N GLY A 206 6.26 -9.75 -0.73
CA GLY A 206 5.12 -10.08 0.12
C GLY A 206 3.81 -9.37 -0.24
N GLU A 207 2.94 -9.23 0.76
CA GLU A 207 1.68 -8.50 0.66
C GLU A 207 1.57 -7.46 1.79
N LEU A 208 1.17 -6.25 1.42
CA LEU A 208 0.70 -5.24 2.35
C LEU A 208 -0.83 -5.17 2.29
N GLU A 209 -1.48 -5.36 3.43
CA GLU A 209 -2.93 -5.23 3.56
C GLU A 209 -3.28 -4.06 4.50
N LEU A 210 -4.14 -3.15 4.02
CA LEU A 210 -4.61 -2.00 4.77
C LEU A 210 -6.10 -2.17 5.07
N THR A 211 -6.43 -2.32 6.36
CA THR A 211 -7.79 -2.58 6.88
C THR A 211 -8.39 -1.36 7.60
N ASN A 212 -7.80 -0.19 7.37
CA ASN A 212 -8.05 1.02 8.13
C ASN A 212 -9.47 1.60 7.99
N THR A 213 -10.01 2.07 9.11
CA THR A 213 -11.30 2.77 9.17
C THR A 213 -11.15 4.29 9.06
N VAL A 214 -9.98 4.82 9.42
CA VAL A 214 -9.58 6.23 9.24
C VAL A 214 -8.57 6.33 8.11
N GLY A 215 -8.54 7.45 7.37
CA GLY A 215 -7.62 7.62 6.25
C GLY A 215 -6.15 7.50 6.66
N LEU A 216 -5.39 6.70 5.92
CA LEU A 216 -3.94 6.59 6.07
C LEU A 216 -3.21 7.50 5.10
N THR A 217 -2.00 7.89 5.45
CA THR A 217 -1.06 8.54 4.54
C THR A 217 0.26 7.78 4.62
N PHE A 218 0.80 7.35 3.48
CA PHE A 218 2.16 6.83 3.46
C PHE A 218 3.15 7.95 3.78
N PRO A 219 4.09 7.74 4.71
CA PRO A 219 5.23 8.64 4.87
C PRO A 219 6.00 8.80 3.55
N ALA A 220 6.67 9.94 3.36
CA ALA A 220 7.58 10.09 2.23
C ALA A 220 8.71 9.04 2.33
N SER A 221 9.09 8.46 1.19
CA SER A 221 10.13 7.42 1.11
C SER A 221 9.86 6.22 2.03
N PHE A 222 8.58 5.90 2.29
CA PHE A 222 8.22 4.81 3.19
C PHE A 222 8.60 3.43 2.64
N PHE A 223 8.64 3.25 1.33
CA PHE A 223 8.95 1.97 0.71
C PHE A 223 10.40 1.89 0.23
N ASN A 224 11.03 0.73 0.46
CA ASN A 224 12.31 0.39 -0.16
C ASN A 224 12.04 -0.24 -1.53
N GLY A 225 11.78 0.60 -2.53
CA GLY A 225 11.46 0.19 -3.90
C GLY A 225 9.95 0.00 -4.14
N SER A 226 9.61 -0.95 -5.01
CA SER A 226 8.23 -1.27 -5.38
C SER A 226 7.51 -2.08 -4.31
N VAL A 227 6.18 -2.04 -4.35
CA VAL A 227 5.33 -2.96 -3.58
C VAL A 227 4.85 -4.08 -4.48
N ASN A 228 5.00 -5.32 -4.02
CA ASN A 228 4.50 -6.47 -4.75
C ASN A 228 2.97 -6.49 -4.72
N ASN A 229 2.37 -6.96 -3.63
CA ASN A 229 0.92 -6.98 -3.51
C ASN A 229 0.43 -5.91 -2.53
N LEU A 230 -0.58 -5.14 -2.94
CA LEU A 230 -1.28 -4.19 -2.09
C LEU A 230 -2.79 -4.51 -2.08
N THR A 231 -3.31 -4.83 -0.90
CA THR A 231 -4.73 -5.00 -0.65
C THR A 231 -5.26 -3.84 0.20
N LEU A 232 -6.19 -3.05 -0.33
CA LEU A 232 -6.94 -2.03 0.40
C LEU A 232 -8.37 -2.50 0.65
N THR A 233 -8.66 -2.88 1.89
CA THR A 233 -10.00 -3.29 2.36
C THR A 233 -10.63 -2.24 3.27
N GLY A 234 -9.80 -1.41 3.90
CA GLY A 234 -10.22 -0.36 4.82
C GLY A 234 -11.05 0.74 4.17
N ALA A 235 -12.20 1.08 4.77
CA ALA A 235 -13.07 2.15 4.29
C ALA A 235 -12.44 3.56 4.42
N GLY A 236 -11.41 3.71 5.28
CA GLY A 236 -10.72 4.99 5.49
C GLY A 236 -9.93 5.46 4.27
N GLY A 237 -9.50 4.55 3.40
CA GLY A 237 -8.66 4.86 2.24
C GLY A 237 -7.20 5.15 2.57
N LEU A 238 -6.42 5.50 1.55
CA LEU A 238 -4.98 5.68 1.60
C LEU A 238 -4.60 6.88 0.73
N THR A 239 -3.79 7.80 1.25
CA THR A 239 -3.13 8.86 0.49
C THR A 239 -1.66 8.50 0.30
N VAL A 240 -1.17 8.63 -0.93
CA VAL A 240 0.22 8.38 -1.29
C VAL A 240 0.96 9.73 -1.35
N SER A 241 2.18 9.78 -0.80
CA SER A 241 2.96 11.03 -0.70
C SER A 241 4.17 11.09 -1.66
N SER A 242 4.40 10.03 -2.43
CA SER A 242 5.43 9.93 -3.46
C SER A 242 4.98 9.02 -4.58
N ASP A 243 5.66 9.04 -5.72
CA ASP A 243 5.39 8.06 -6.78
C ASP A 243 5.55 6.64 -6.24
N PHE A 244 4.72 5.75 -6.76
CA PHE A 244 4.51 4.44 -6.17
C PHE A 244 4.33 3.40 -7.27
N THR A 245 5.04 2.28 -7.13
CA THR A 245 5.03 1.19 -8.13
C THR A 245 4.46 -0.09 -7.53
N ILE A 246 3.50 -0.69 -8.24
CA ILE A 246 2.99 -2.03 -7.97
C ILE A 246 3.56 -3.04 -8.97
N THR A 247 4.23 -4.08 -8.46
CA THR A 247 4.81 -5.18 -9.27
C THR A 247 4.04 -6.50 -9.18
N GLY A 248 3.09 -6.60 -8.24
CA GLY A 248 2.13 -7.71 -8.05
C GLY A 248 0.68 -7.22 -8.15
N GLU A 249 -0.22 -7.79 -7.32
CA GLU A 249 -1.66 -7.47 -7.36
C GLU A 249 -1.96 -6.13 -6.67
N LEU A 250 -2.81 -5.29 -7.31
CA LEU A 250 -3.47 -4.17 -6.63
C LEU A 250 -4.94 -4.50 -6.42
N LYS A 251 -5.32 -4.78 -5.18
CA LYS A 251 -6.68 -5.19 -4.83
C LYS A 251 -7.40 -4.10 -4.02
N LEU A 252 -8.47 -3.55 -4.57
CA LEU A 252 -9.26 -2.46 -4.00
C LEU A 252 -10.67 -2.95 -3.67
N THR A 253 -10.86 -3.44 -2.45
CA THR A 253 -12.15 -3.93 -1.95
C THR A 253 -12.88 -2.94 -1.06
N GLY A 254 -12.22 -1.86 -0.62
CA GLY A 254 -12.81 -0.72 0.08
C GLY A 254 -11.93 0.55 -0.04
N GLY A 255 -12.44 1.67 0.46
CA GLY A 255 -11.69 2.93 0.55
C GLY A 255 -11.34 3.59 -0.78
N THR A 256 -10.60 4.70 -0.70
CA THR A 256 -10.04 5.41 -1.86
C THR A 256 -8.52 5.41 -1.78
N LEU A 257 -7.83 4.98 -2.84
CA LEU A 257 -6.40 5.23 -3.06
C LEU A 257 -6.25 6.61 -3.72
N ALA A 258 -5.82 7.61 -2.96
CA ALA A 258 -5.64 8.98 -3.40
C ALA A 258 -4.17 9.25 -3.75
N LEU A 259 -3.90 9.63 -4.99
CA LEU A 259 -2.56 9.93 -5.49
C LEU A 259 -2.18 11.40 -5.32
N GLY A 260 -3.14 12.32 -5.25
CA GLY A 260 -2.86 13.74 -5.12
C GLY A 260 -2.12 14.26 -6.36
N THR A 261 -0.81 14.43 -6.27
CA THR A 261 0.07 14.86 -7.38
C THR A 261 1.03 13.76 -7.85
N THR A 262 0.94 12.55 -7.30
CA THR A 262 1.91 11.47 -7.52
C THR A 262 1.43 10.49 -8.57
N ASP A 263 2.37 9.75 -9.14
CA ASP A 263 2.05 8.74 -10.15
C ASP A 263 1.98 7.34 -9.55
N LEU A 264 1.00 6.58 -10.01
CA LEU A 264 0.92 5.14 -9.76
C LEU A 264 1.41 4.39 -10.99
N THR A 265 2.54 3.71 -10.87
CA THR A 265 3.06 2.81 -11.91
C THR A 265 2.62 1.38 -11.62
N ILE A 266 2.13 0.69 -12.64
CA ILE A 266 1.67 -0.69 -12.56
C ILE A 266 2.49 -1.53 -13.53
N GLU A 267 3.47 -2.24 -12.97
CA GLU A 267 4.41 -3.09 -13.70
C GLU A 267 4.00 -4.57 -13.66
N SER A 268 2.91 -4.91 -12.97
CA SER A 268 2.43 -6.28 -12.85
C SER A 268 1.42 -6.72 -13.90
N ASP A 269 1.55 -7.97 -14.34
CA ASP A 269 0.49 -8.73 -15.02
C ASP A 269 -0.61 -9.17 -14.05
N ALA A 270 -0.39 -9.04 -12.74
CA ALA A 270 -1.40 -9.32 -11.74
C ALA A 270 -2.49 -8.24 -11.72
N VAL A 271 -3.70 -8.69 -11.40
CA VAL A 271 -4.97 -7.98 -11.59
C VAL A 271 -5.05 -6.71 -10.76
N ILE A 272 -5.50 -5.60 -11.37
CA ILE A 272 -6.16 -4.55 -10.60
C ILE A 272 -7.58 -5.05 -10.31
N SER A 273 -7.77 -5.69 -9.16
CA SER A 273 -9.08 -6.22 -8.77
C SER A 273 -9.85 -5.17 -7.99
N ARG A 274 -10.98 -4.72 -8.51
CA ARG A 274 -11.83 -3.70 -7.86
C ARG A 274 -13.18 -4.31 -7.54
N THR A 275 -13.52 -4.37 -6.25
CA THR A 275 -14.87 -4.76 -5.80
C THR A 275 -15.68 -3.52 -5.42
N SER A 276 -15.10 -2.61 -4.63
CA SER A 276 -15.76 -1.37 -4.24
C SER A 276 -14.81 -0.18 -4.02
N GLY A 277 -13.48 -0.41 -4.02
CA GLY A 277 -12.51 0.66 -3.83
C GLY A 277 -12.29 1.55 -5.05
N LEU A 278 -11.88 2.79 -4.79
CA LEU A 278 -11.66 3.83 -5.80
C LEU A 278 -10.17 4.18 -5.94
N ILE A 279 -9.76 4.58 -7.14
CA ILE A 279 -8.50 5.32 -7.36
C ILE A 279 -8.89 6.77 -7.65
N ASN A 280 -8.40 7.69 -6.83
CA ASN A 280 -8.53 9.12 -7.06
C ASN A 280 -7.15 9.67 -7.46
N THR A 281 -6.99 9.95 -8.74
CA THR A 281 -5.71 10.40 -9.30
C THR A 281 -5.38 11.83 -8.89
N GLY A 282 -6.37 12.67 -8.53
CA GLY A 282 -6.13 14.10 -8.36
C GLY A 282 -5.51 14.71 -9.64
N THR A 283 -4.35 15.34 -9.49
CA THR A 283 -3.50 15.80 -10.60
C THR A 283 -2.33 14.86 -10.91
N GLY A 284 -2.24 13.71 -10.23
CA GLY A 284 -1.30 12.64 -10.54
C GLY A 284 -1.78 11.77 -11.70
N GLY A 285 -0.91 10.87 -12.16
CA GLY A 285 -1.16 10.01 -13.31
C GLY A 285 -1.18 8.51 -13.02
N LEU A 286 -1.60 7.77 -14.04
CA LEU A 286 -1.56 6.31 -14.07
C LEU A 286 -0.62 5.85 -15.19
N ILE A 287 0.37 5.06 -14.83
CA ILE A 287 1.38 4.53 -15.77
C ILE A 287 1.25 3.02 -15.80
N TYR A 288 0.97 2.45 -16.96
CA TYR A 288 0.78 1.02 -17.13
C TYR A 288 1.89 0.41 -17.99
N LYS A 289 2.65 -0.54 -17.44
CA LYS A 289 3.84 -1.14 -18.10
C LYS A 289 3.83 -2.66 -18.30
N ALA A 290 2.98 -3.39 -17.57
CA ALA A 290 3.00 -4.86 -17.64
C ALA A 290 2.47 -5.46 -18.96
N ALA A 291 2.75 -6.73 -19.22
CA ALA A 291 2.37 -7.47 -20.43
C ALA A 291 1.53 -8.75 -20.12
N GLY A 292 0.25 -8.63 -19.73
CA GLY A 292 -0.49 -9.87 -19.41
C GLY A 292 -1.91 -9.87 -18.84
N LEU A 293 -2.73 -8.80 -18.90
CA LEU A 293 -4.09 -8.91 -18.34
C LEU A 293 -5.21 -7.99 -18.89
N ASN A 294 -6.41 -8.57 -18.84
CA ASN A 294 -7.79 -8.09 -19.02
C ASN A 294 -8.20 -6.85 -18.19
N THR A 295 -8.99 -5.98 -18.84
CA THR A 295 -9.99 -5.05 -18.30
C THR A 295 -9.67 -4.45 -16.92
N ALA A 296 -8.62 -3.62 -16.84
CA ALA A 296 -8.52 -2.66 -15.76
C ALA A 296 -9.67 -1.66 -15.90
N ASN A 297 -10.74 -1.86 -15.14
CA ASN A 297 -11.90 -0.99 -15.12
C ASN A 297 -11.50 0.39 -14.58
N LEU A 298 -11.13 1.31 -15.47
CA LEU A 298 -11.06 2.74 -15.18
C LEU A 298 -12.51 3.22 -15.02
N SER A 299 -12.92 3.44 -13.76
CA SER A 299 -14.21 4.04 -13.43
C SER A 299 -14.24 5.48 -13.92
N SER A 300 -15.39 5.95 -14.40
CA SER A 300 -15.52 7.27 -15.05
C SER A 300 -14.96 8.41 -14.20
N THR A 301 -13.83 8.97 -14.61
CA THR A 301 -13.17 10.08 -13.94
C THR A 301 -12.45 10.98 -14.93
N THR A 302 -12.08 12.16 -14.44
CA THR A 302 -11.04 12.99 -15.03
C THR A 302 -9.70 12.53 -14.47
N ILE A 303 -8.71 12.29 -15.32
CA ILE A 303 -7.33 11.94 -14.95
C ILE A 303 -6.40 12.99 -15.55
N ASP A 304 -5.34 13.37 -14.82
CA ASP A 304 -4.38 14.35 -15.33
C ASP A 304 -3.63 13.81 -16.55
N HIS A 305 -2.92 12.71 -16.34
CA HIS A 305 -2.23 12.03 -17.41
C HIS A 305 -2.26 10.51 -17.26
N ILE A 306 -2.13 9.84 -18.40
CA ILE A 306 -2.07 8.40 -18.50
C ILE A 306 -0.96 8.01 -19.48
N GLU A 307 -0.16 7.03 -19.10
CA GLU A 307 0.82 6.39 -19.98
C GLU A 307 0.47 4.92 -20.14
N LEU A 308 0.36 4.49 -21.40
CA LEU A 308 0.31 3.09 -21.78
C LEU A 308 1.62 2.71 -22.47
N ASN A 309 2.38 1.82 -21.83
CA ASN A 309 3.62 1.28 -22.36
C ASN A 309 3.60 -0.25 -22.18
N ARG A 310 2.61 -0.89 -22.81
CA ARG A 310 2.30 -2.31 -22.61
C ARG A 310 2.44 -3.10 -23.91
N ALA A 311 3.61 -3.70 -24.14
CA ALA A 311 3.81 -4.53 -25.33
C ALA A 311 2.76 -5.65 -25.45
N GLY A 312 1.89 -5.56 -26.46
CA GLY A 312 0.85 -6.55 -26.75
C GLY A 312 -0.33 -6.61 -25.76
N GLY A 313 -0.38 -5.76 -24.73
CA GLY A 313 -1.48 -5.72 -23.75
C GLY A 313 -2.67 -4.87 -24.20
N THR A 314 -3.85 -5.09 -23.62
CA THR A 314 -5.05 -4.23 -23.84
C THR A 314 -5.58 -3.70 -22.51
N ILE A 315 -5.90 -2.40 -22.43
CA ILE A 315 -6.67 -1.79 -21.34
C ILE A 315 -8.04 -1.39 -21.87
N ALA A 316 -9.12 -1.85 -21.23
CA ALA A 316 -10.48 -1.52 -21.60
C ALA A 316 -11.11 -0.51 -20.62
N LEU A 317 -11.79 0.52 -21.14
CA LEU A 317 -12.62 1.42 -20.32
C LEU A 317 -13.93 0.76 -19.91
N THR A 318 -14.41 1.12 -18.71
CA THR A 318 -15.76 0.74 -18.23
C THR A 318 -16.67 1.92 -17.95
N GLY A 319 -16.16 3.12 -18.18
CA GLY A 319 -16.89 4.37 -18.13
C GLY A 319 -16.17 5.43 -18.95
N ASN A 320 -16.81 6.59 -19.09
CA ASN A 320 -16.22 7.71 -19.83
C ASN A 320 -14.95 8.23 -19.13
N LEU A 321 -13.91 8.53 -19.89
CA LEU A 321 -12.63 9.05 -19.41
C LEU A 321 -12.35 10.42 -20.03
N ALA A 322 -11.95 11.38 -19.20
CA ALA A 322 -11.38 12.65 -19.67
C ALA A 322 -9.92 12.75 -19.22
N VAL A 323 -8.99 12.94 -20.16
CA VAL A 323 -7.57 13.17 -19.88
C VAL A 323 -7.29 14.66 -20.00
N THR A 324 -6.86 15.31 -18.92
CA THR A 324 -6.75 16.78 -18.90
C THR A 324 -5.42 17.32 -19.37
N ASN A 325 -4.34 16.57 -19.22
CA ASN A 325 -2.99 17.07 -19.45
C ASN A 325 -2.20 16.23 -20.46
N GLY A 326 -2.11 14.91 -20.28
CA GLY A 326 -1.27 14.07 -21.14
C GLY A 326 -1.80 12.66 -21.37
N PHE A 327 -1.93 12.25 -22.64
CA PHE A 327 -2.13 10.86 -23.01
C PHE A 327 -0.90 10.36 -23.77
N THR A 328 -0.16 9.41 -23.20
CA THR A 328 1.01 8.82 -23.83
C THR A 328 0.73 7.36 -24.17
N LEU A 329 0.92 7.01 -25.44
CA LEU A 329 0.76 5.65 -25.96
C LEU A 329 2.07 5.23 -26.62
N THR A 330 2.83 4.42 -25.90
CA THR A 330 4.14 3.91 -26.31
C THR A 330 4.04 2.49 -26.85
N ASP A 331 3.11 1.68 -26.34
CA ASP A 331 2.78 0.35 -26.86
C ASP A 331 1.43 -0.14 -26.30
N GLY A 332 0.83 -1.17 -26.89
CA GLY A 332 -0.41 -1.80 -26.45
C GLY A 332 -1.68 -1.26 -27.11
N THR A 333 -2.83 -1.74 -26.68
CA THR A 333 -4.16 -1.30 -27.13
C THR A 333 -4.93 -0.63 -26.00
N PHE A 334 -5.46 0.56 -26.25
CA PHE A 334 -6.37 1.26 -25.36
C PHE A 334 -7.79 1.15 -25.90
N ASP A 335 -8.53 0.15 -25.44
CA ASP A 335 -9.91 -0.13 -25.83
C ASP A 335 -10.87 0.75 -25.03
N ILE A 336 -11.66 1.58 -25.71
CA ILE A 336 -12.63 2.46 -25.05
C ILE A 336 -14.01 1.80 -24.90
N ALA A 337 -14.21 0.60 -25.44
CA ALA A 337 -15.49 -0.09 -25.54
C ALA A 337 -16.59 0.86 -26.04
N ALA A 338 -17.79 0.84 -25.43
CA ALA A 338 -18.87 1.77 -25.78
C ALA A 338 -18.76 3.16 -25.12
N ASN A 339 -17.63 3.48 -24.49
CA ASN A 339 -17.47 4.68 -23.68
C ASN A 339 -16.92 5.87 -24.49
N THR A 340 -16.89 7.04 -23.85
CA THR A 340 -16.27 8.25 -24.39
C THR A 340 -14.87 8.47 -23.81
N LEU A 341 -13.87 8.63 -24.67
CA LEU A 341 -12.54 9.12 -24.32
C LEU A 341 -12.38 10.58 -24.79
N SER A 342 -12.12 11.50 -23.87
CA SER A 342 -11.95 12.93 -24.19
C SER A 342 -10.52 13.39 -23.91
N PHE A 343 -9.85 13.91 -24.94
CA PHE A 343 -8.53 14.52 -24.83
C PHE A 343 -8.65 16.03 -24.68
N ASN A 344 -8.29 16.57 -23.52
CA ASN A 344 -8.21 18.01 -23.29
C ASN A 344 -6.76 18.52 -23.24
N GLY A 345 -5.80 17.59 -23.10
CA GLY A 345 -4.37 17.87 -23.05
C GLY A 345 -3.62 17.44 -24.32
N THR A 346 -2.34 17.17 -24.14
CA THR A 346 -1.43 16.68 -25.19
C THR A 346 -1.58 15.18 -25.42
N ILE A 347 -1.32 14.73 -26.65
CA ILE A 347 -1.32 13.31 -27.03
C ILE A 347 0.07 13.01 -27.61
N THR A 348 0.77 12.05 -27.00
CA THR A 348 2.05 11.53 -27.47
C THR A 348 1.85 10.08 -27.91
N HIS A 349 2.07 9.80 -29.19
CA HIS A 349 1.90 8.46 -29.76
C HIS A 349 3.20 8.00 -30.41
N ASN A 350 3.77 6.91 -29.90
CA ASN A 350 5.00 6.30 -30.40
C ASN A 350 4.73 4.95 -31.06
N ALA A 351 3.92 4.09 -30.43
CA ALA A 351 3.40 2.84 -30.98
C ALA A 351 2.13 2.43 -30.21
N GLY A 352 1.53 1.27 -30.54
CA GLY A 352 0.22 0.88 -30.01
C GLY A 352 -0.95 1.59 -30.70
N ALA A 353 -2.18 1.29 -30.27
CA ALA A 353 -3.40 1.82 -30.86
C ALA A 353 -4.52 2.04 -29.84
N ILE A 354 -5.48 2.90 -30.16
CA ILE A 354 -6.76 3.04 -29.49
C ILE A 354 -7.77 2.17 -30.25
N ASP A 355 -8.44 1.27 -29.56
CA ASP A 355 -9.61 0.59 -30.11
C ASP A 355 -10.86 1.42 -29.77
N ALA A 356 -11.54 1.89 -30.82
CA ALA A 356 -12.68 2.79 -30.74
C ALA A 356 -13.84 2.29 -31.61
N ASP A 357 -13.94 0.99 -31.85
CA ASP A 357 -14.91 0.37 -32.75
C ASP A 357 -16.38 0.48 -32.28
N ALA A 358 -16.60 0.80 -31.01
CA ALA A 358 -17.92 0.95 -30.38
C ALA A 358 -18.11 2.28 -29.60
N GLY A 359 -17.04 3.06 -29.38
CA GLY A 359 -17.03 4.22 -28.49
C GLY A 359 -16.83 5.56 -29.18
N THR A 360 -16.78 6.64 -28.38
CA THR A 360 -16.58 8.00 -28.90
C THR A 360 -15.23 8.56 -28.46
N VAL A 361 -14.46 9.10 -29.40
CA VAL A 361 -13.22 9.82 -29.10
C VAL A 361 -13.43 11.30 -29.37
N ASN A 362 -13.27 12.14 -28.34
CA ASN A 362 -13.38 13.58 -28.43
C ASN A 362 -12.00 14.23 -28.37
N PHE A 363 -11.67 15.00 -29.40
CA PHE A 363 -10.53 15.90 -29.44
C PHE A 363 -11.00 17.30 -29.03
N ASN A 364 -10.65 17.69 -27.81
CA ASN A 364 -10.88 19.02 -27.23
C ASN A 364 -9.55 19.81 -27.11
N ASN A 365 -8.55 19.43 -27.91
CA ASN A 365 -7.21 20.03 -27.95
C ASN A 365 -7.28 21.55 -28.11
N VAL A 366 -6.45 22.28 -27.36
CA VAL A 366 -6.38 23.75 -27.45
C VAL A 366 -5.45 24.25 -28.56
N SER A 367 -4.58 23.39 -29.06
CA SER A 367 -3.62 23.64 -30.15
C SER A 367 -3.88 22.66 -31.30
N PRO A 368 -3.54 22.99 -32.56
CA PRO A 368 -3.68 22.06 -33.67
C PRO A 368 -3.05 20.69 -33.36
N TYR A 369 -3.75 19.62 -33.68
CA TYR A 369 -3.29 18.25 -33.45
C TYR A 369 -3.32 17.44 -34.75
N THR A 370 -2.28 16.67 -34.99
CA THR A 370 -2.22 15.71 -36.10
C THR A 370 -2.46 14.32 -35.53
N ILE A 371 -3.53 13.64 -35.97
CA ILE A 371 -3.75 12.23 -35.65
C ILE A 371 -2.63 11.44 -36.29
N SER A 372 -1.76 10.86 -35.47
CA SER A 372 -0.65 10.00 -35.90
C SER A 372 -1.16 8.73 -36.58
N ASN A 373 -0.42 8.28 -37.59
CA ASN A 373 -0.72 7.03 -38.28
C ASN A 373 -0.66 5.86 -37.28
N GLY A 374 -1.68 5.00 -37.30
CA GLY A 374 -1.80 3.87 -36.38
C GLY A 374 -2.32 4.23 -34.99
N LEU A 375 -2.70 5.50 -34.72
CA LEU A 375 -3.30 5.87 -33.43
C LEU A 375 -4.59 5.09 -33.15
N PHE A 376 -5.33 4.69 -34.17
CA PHE A 376 -6.54 3.87 -34.04
C PHE A 376 -6.34 2.48 -34.64
N ALA A 377 -6.87 1.45 -33.98
CA ALA A 377 -6.78 0.06 -34.42
C ALA A 377 -7.67 -0.24 -35.65
N GLY A 378 -8.60 0.66 -35.97
CA GLY A 378 -9.55 0.51 -37.07
C GLY A 378 -10.45 1.74 -37.25
N ALA A 379 -11.71 1.49 -37.65
CA ALA A 379 -12.71 2.54 -37.74
C ALA A 379 -13.07 3.08 -36.35
N ILE A 380 -13.32 4.39 -36.27
CA ILE A 380 -13.76 5.06 -35.06
C ILE A 380 -15.29 5.08 -35.06
N TYR A 381 -15.95 4.62 -34.02
CA TYR A 381 -17.41 4.64 -33.97
C TYR A 381 -17.96 6.07 -33.88
N GLY A 382 -17.55 6.81 -32.87
CA GLY A 382 -17.83 8.24 -32.72
C GLY A 382 -16.55 9.07 -32.72
N LEU A 383 -16.51 10.15 -33.51
CA LEU A 383 -15.42 11.12 -33.49
C LEU A 383 -15.96 12.52 -33.19
N GLY A 384 -15.47 13.16 -32.14
CA GLY A 384 -15.75 14.56 -31.81
C GLY A 384 -14.54 15.45 -32.11
N ALA A 385 -14.71 16.42 -33.01
CA ALA A 385 -13.74 17.46 -33.31
C ALA A 385 -14.24 18.80 -32.72
N ASN A 386 -13.94 19.00 -31.43
CA ASN A 386 -14.50 20.09 -30.63
C ASN A 386 -13.49 21.19 -30.28
N GLY A 387 -12.17 20.90 -30.39
CA GLY A 387 -11.08 21.81 -30.04
C GLY A 387 -10.58 22.65 -31.22
N SER A 388 -9.26 22.83 -31.28
CA SER A 388 -8.52 23.42 -32.40
C SER A 388 -8.42 22.45 -33.60
N GLU A 389 -7.85 22.90 -34.71
CA GLU A 389 -7.65 22.13 -35.94
C GLU A 389 -7.17 20.68 -35.70
N LEU A 390 -7.79 19.75 -36.42
CA LEU A 390 -7.44 18.32 -36.43
C LEU A 390 -6.95 17.93 -37.83
N THR A 391 -5.73 17.44 -37.94
CA THR A 391 -5.15 16.99 -39.22
C THR A 391 -5.06 15.47 -39.26
N LEU A 392 -5.53 14.84 -40.34
CA LEU A 392 -5.41 13.40 -40.53
C LEU A 392 -4.08 13.04 -41.21
N SER A 393 -3.26 12.19 -40.57
CA SER A 393 -2.04 11.65 -41.20
C SER A 393 -2.23 10.28 -41.87
N ASN A 394 -3.44 9.72 -41.79
CA ASN A 394 -3.85 8.47 -42.44
C ASN A 394 -5.34 8.50 -42.81
N PRO A 395 -5.81 7.63 -43.74
CA PRO A 395 -7.23 7.42 -43.97
C PRO A 395 -7.97 7.09 -42.66
N THR A 396 -9.08 7.78 -42.41
CA THR A 396 -9.85 7.65 -41.16
C THR A 396 -11.31 7.39 -41.50
N THR A 397 -11.89 6.34 -40.91
CA THR A 397 -13.31 6.03 -41.06
C THR A 397 -14.04 6.33 -39.75
N VAL A 398 -15.10 7.12 -39.81
CA VAL A 398 -16.05 7.30 -38.71
C VAL A 398 -17.30 6.50 -39.02
N SER A 399 -17.51 5.39 -38.32
CA SER A 399 -18.52 4.40 -38.67
C SER A 399 -19.95 4.81 -38.26
N ASN A 400 -20.11 5.63 -37.22
CA ASN A 400 -21.42 6.05 -36.73
C ASN A 400 -21.62 7.56 -36.72
N LEU A 401 -20.93 8.32 -35.85
CA LEU A 401 -21.21 9.75 -35.67
C LEU A 401 -19.93 10.59 -35.70
N LEU A 402 -19.86 11.51 -36.66
CA LEU A 402 -18.92 12.63 -36.61
C LEU A 402 -19.61 13.84 -35.97
N THR A 403 -19.06 14.34 -34.87
CA THR A 403 -19.47 15.60 -34.25
C THR A 403 -18.42 16.66 -34.55
N MET A 404 -18.83 17.77 -35.15
CA MET A 404 -18.00 18.93 -35.44
C MET A 404 -18.50 20.12 -34.63
N GLY A 405 -17.90 20.30 -33.45
CA GLY A 405 -18.28 21.32 -32.48
C GLY A 405 -17.47 22.61 -32.59
N GLY A 406 -16.19 22.53 -32.98
CA GLY A 406 -15.25 23.65 -32.91
C GLY A 406 -14.11 23.65 -33.93
N SER A 407 -13.76 22.51 -34.52
CA SER A 407 -12.50 22.35 -35.28
C SER A 407 -12.70 22.23 -36.78
N ASN A 408 -11.72 22.73 -37.54
CA ASN A 408 -11.50 22.23 -38.89
C ASN A 408 -10.90 20.83 -38.84
N ILE A 409 -11.29 19.98 -39.80
CA ILE A 409 -10.66 18.68 -40.03
C ILE A 409 -9.95 18.75 -41.37
N ASN A 410 -8.62 18.77 -41.35
CA ASN A 410 -7.79 18.80 -42.53
C ASN A 410 -7.52 17.38 -43.02
N THR A 411 -7.86 17.12 -44.28
CA THR A 411 -7.71 15.84 -44.97
C THR A 411 -6.83 16.01 -46.21
N SER A 412 -6.44 14.92 -46.86
CA SER A 412 -5.69 14.96 -48.12
C SER A 412 -6.11 13.81 -49.03
N ASP A 413 -5.70 13.83 -50.30
CA ASP A 413 -5.98 12.73 -51.24
C ASP A 413 -5.44 11.37 -50.75
N ALA A 414 -4.38 11.38 -49.92
CA ALA A 414 -3.84 10.19 -49.28
C ALA A 414 -4.56 9.84 -47.96
N ASN A 415 -5.14 10.83 -47.26
CA ASN A 415 -5.71 10.71 -45.93
C ASN A 415 -7.18 11.15 -45.91
N VAL A 416 -8.00 10.40 -46.66
CA VAL A 416 -9.42 10.71 -46.82
C VAL A 416 -10.19 10.41 -45.53
N LEU A 417 -11.10 11.31 -45.16
CA LEU A 417 -12.10 11.06 -44.13
C LEU A 417 -13.30 10.33 -44.75
N GLU A 418 -13.66 9.17 -44.23
CA GLU A 418 -14.84 8.40 -44.63
C GLU A 418 -15.90 8.42 -43.52
N ILE A 419 -17.15 8.72 -43.87
CA ILE A 419 -18.29 8.71 -42.95
C ILE A 419 -19.27 7.59 -43.33
N GLY A 420 -19.52 6.71 -42.36
CA GLY A 420 -20.26 5.47 -42.53
C GLY A 420 -19.38 4.33 -43.06
N THR A 421 -19.95 3.12 -43.09
CA THR A 421 -19.26 1.92 -43.59
C THR A 421 -20.00 1.22 -44.73
N SER A 422 -21.28 1.54 -44.94
CA SER A 422 -22.08 0.94 -46.01
C SER A 422 -23.36 1.73 -46.28
N LYS A 423 -24.14 1.32 -47.29
CA LYS A 423 -25.48 1.87 -47.53
C LYS A 423 -26.47 1.60 -46.39
N THR A 424 -26.26 0.54 -45.62
CA THR A 424 -27.10 0.20 -44.45
C THR A 424 -26.59 0.84 -43.16
N ASN A 425 -25.34 1.32 -43.15
CA ASN A 425 -24.76 2.12 -42.08
C ASN A 425 -24.07 3.38 -42.66
N PRO A 426 -24.85 4.40 -43.06
CA PRO A 426 -24.32 5.56 -43.76
C PRO A 426 -23.54 6.55 -42.88
N GLY A 427 -23.61 6.39 -41.56
CA GLY A 427 -23.07 7.36 -40.60
C GLY A 427 -23.80 8.71 -40.61
N SER A 428 -23.59 9.47 -39.55
CA SER A 428 -24.19 10.77 -39.29
C SER A 428 -23.12 11.83 -39.07
N ILE A 429 -23.45 13.07 -39.43
CA ILE A 429 -22.63 14.24 -39.13
C ILE A 429 -23.52 15.20 -38.33
N SER A 430 -23.09 15.54 -37.12
CA SER A 430 -23.64 16.61 -36.30
C SER A 430 -22.67 17.79 -36.38
N TRP A 431 -23.11 18.92 -36.87
CA TRP A 431 -22.23 20.05 -37.20
C TRP A 431 -22.79 21.35 -36.62
N THR A 432 -21.97 22.03 -35.83
CA THR A 432 -22.26 23.38 -35.31
C THR A 432 -21.29 24.40 -35.91
N THR A 433 -19.99 24.08 -35.91
CA THR A 433 -18.93 24.94 -36.48
C THR A 433 -17.78 24.10 -37.08
N GLY A 434 -16.79 24.76 -37.70
CA GLY A 434 -15.65 24.12 -38.34
C GLY A 434 -15.91 23.68 -39.79
N THR A 435 -14.87 23.32 -40.53
CA THR A 435 -14.96 22.82 -41.90
C THR A 435 -14.12 21.56 -42.11
N ILE A 436 -14.56 20.66 -43.00
CA ILE A 436 -13.68 19.61 -43.53
C ILE A 436 -12.94 20.21 -44.71
N VAL A 437 -11.61 20.29 -44.62
CA VAL A 437 -10.73 20.90 -45.62
C VAL A 437 -9.99 19.79 -46.34
N GLY A 438 -10.48 19.43 -47.53
CA GLY A 438 -9.93 18.35 -48.35
C GLY A 438 -10.99 17.32 -48.76
N PRO A 439 -10.58 16.14 -49.28
CA PRO A 439 -11.50 15.11 -49.70
C PRO A 439 -12.27 14.48 -48.52
N LEU A 440 -13.55 14.26 -48.76
CA LEU A 440 -14.50 13.59 -47.89
C LEU A 440 -15.22 12.49 -48.69
N LYS A 441 -15.26 11.28 -48.16
CA LYS A 441 -16.10 10.19 -48.64
C LYS A 441 -17.25 9.99 -47.66
N ARG A 442 -18.47 9.81 -48.18
CA ARG A 442 -19.64 9.53 -47.34
C ARG A 442 -20.58 8.54 -48.01
N TRP A 443 -21.15 7.66 -47.21
CA TRP A 443 -22.23 6.76 -47.62
C TRP A 443 -23.59 7.46 -47.52
N PHE A 444 -24.43 7.22 -48.53
CA PHE A 444 -25.83 7.66 -48.52
C PHE A 444 -26.72 6.43 -48.33
N GLY A 445 -27.68 6.53 -47.41
CA GLY A 445 -28.72 5.52 -47.25
C GLY A 445 -29.56 5.42 -48.53
N THR A 446 -30.26 4.30 -48.70
CA THR A 446 -31.33 4.21 -49.71
C THR A 446 -32.37 5.28 -49.43
N ALA A 447 -32.74 6.06 -50.45
CA ALA A 447 -33.86 6.99 -50.35
C ALA A 447 -35.10 6.24 -49.84
N ALA A 448 -35.73 6.78 -48.80
CA ALA A 448 -36.95 6.23 -48.21
C ALA A 448 -38.12 6.26 -49.20
#